data_AF-A0A2M8GEY4-F1
#
_entry.id   AF-A0A2M8GEY4-F1
#
_cell.length_a   1.000
_cell.length_b   1.000
_cell.length_c   1.000
_cell.angle_alpha   90.00
_cell.angle_beta   90.00
_cell.angle_gamma   90.00
#
_symmetry.space_group_name_H-M   'P 1'
#
loop_
_entity.id
_entity.type
_entity.pdbx_description
1 polymer ?
#
loop_
_entity_poly.entity_id
_entity_poly.type
_entity_poly.pdbx_seq_one_letter_code
_entity_poly.pdbx_strand_id
1 'polypeptide(L)' 'VRLLKELKEKWGWDTEGVTIKKARHRDGRLLTTDEFAHEYSTHEARFFAKTPKLVTKKAKENLRKEGYDV' A
#
# COMPACT_ATOMS: atom_id res chain seq x y z
N VAL A 1 -4.29 16.31 1.96
CA VAL A 1 -5.43 15.95 2.84
C VAL A 1 -6.64 15.35 2.09
N ARG A 2 -6.86 15.66 0.80
CA ARG A 2 -8.02 15.18 0.03
C ARG A 2 -8.23 13.65 0.06
N LEU A 3 -7.15 12.89 -0.07
CA LEU A 3 -7.20 11.42 0.01
C LEU A 3 -7.71 10.90 1.35
N LEU A 4 -7.20 11.43 2.47
CA LEU A 4 -7.62 11.00 3.82
C LEU A 4 -9.09 11.34 4.08
N LYS A 5 -9.52 12.51 3.61
CA LYS A 5 -10.93 12.92 3.67
C LYS A 5 -11.83 11.92 2.92
N GLU A 6 -11.43 11.50 1.72
CA GLU A 6 -12.18 10.48 0.96
C GLU A 6 -12.13 9.10 1.63
N LEU A 7 -11.00 8.68 2.19
CA LEU A 7 -10.89 7.43 2.94
C LEU A 7 -11.84 7.40 4.14
N LYS A 8 -11.95 8.53 4.86
CA LYS A 8 -12.90 8.68 5.96
C LYS A 8 -14.35 8.66 5.46
N GLU A 9 -14.69 9.53 4.52
CA GLU A 9 -16.08 9.76 4.11
C GLU A 9 -16.66 8.61 3.28
N LYS A 10 -15.89 8.05 2.34
CA LYS A 10 -16.37 7.02 1.41
C LYS A 10 -16.14 5.60 1.93
N TRP A 11 -15.03 5.40 2.63
CA TRP A 11 -14.59 4.07 3.03
C TRP A 11 -14.66 3.84 4.53
N GLY A 12 -15.03 4.85 5.34
CA GLY A 12 -15.19 4.72 6.78
C GLY A 12 -13.88 4.45 7.52
N TRP A 13 -12.74 4.88 6.98
CA TRP A 13 -11.47 4.78 7.68
C TRP A 13 -11.43 5.77 8.86
N ASP A 14 -10.75 5.38 9.93
CA ASP A 14 -10.54 6.24 11.08
C ASP A 14 -9.27 7.08 10.85
N THR A 15 -9.47 8.38 10.64
CA THR A 15 -8.40 9.33 10.37
C THR A 15 -8.51 10.54 11.30
N GLU A 16 -7.37 10.96 11.83
CA GLU A 16 -7.23 12.15 12.66
C GLU A 16 -6.24 13.11 11.98
N GLY A 17 -6.74 14.24 11.46
CA GLY A 17 -5.93 15.22 10.74
C GLY A 17 -5.26 14.62 9.50
N VAL A 18 -3.94 14.45 9.57
CA VAL A 18 -3.10 13.87 8.50
C VAL A 18 -2.70 12.41 8.74
N THR A 19 -3.22 11.79 9.80
CA THR A 19 -2.82 10.46 10.26
C THR A 19 -3.98 9.48 10.13
N ILE A 20 -3.70 8.26 9.68
CA ILE A 20 -4.64 7.13 9.74
C ILE A 20 -4.45 6.43 11.08
N LYS A 21 -5.53 6.30 11.87
CA LYS A 21 -5.54 5.55 13.13
C LYS A 21 -5.94 4.10 12.90
N LYS A 22 -7.01 3.90 12.13
CA LYS A 22 -7.47 2.57 11.71
C LYS A 22 -7.92 2.56 10.26
N ALA A 23 -7.51 1.54 9.53
CA ALA A 23 -7.90 1.28 8.16
C ALA A 23 -9.06 0.27 8.13
N ARG A 24 -10.03 0.50 7.25
CA ARG A 24 -11.15 -0.43 7.09
C ARG A 24 -10.75 -1.59 6.19
N HIS A 25 -10.83 -2.80 6.74
CA HIS A 25 -10.67 -4.06 6.01
C HIS A 25 -11.90 -4.34 5.12
N ARG A 26 -11.74 -5.20 4.10
CA ARG A 26 -12.81 -5.51 3.13
C ARG A 26 -14.07 -6.13 3.78
N ASP A 27 -13.91 -6.82 4.91
CA ASP A 27 -15.01 -7.43 5.66
C ASP A 27 -15.73 -6.44 6.60
N GLY A 28 -15.26 -5.19 6.64
CA GLY A 28 -15.83 -4.13 7.46
C GLY A 28 -15.12 -3.88 8.79
N ARG A 29 -14.16 -4.71 9.20
CA ARG A 29 -13.38 -4.48 10.43
C ARG A 29 -12.50 -3.22 10.32
N LEU A 30 -12.28 -2.54 11.44
CA LEU A 30 -11.29 -1.46 11.55
C LEU A 30 -10.01 -2.02 12.18
N LEU A 31 -8.95 -2.05 11.40
CA LEU A 31 -7.63 -2.56 11.79
C LEU A 31 -6.69 -1.40 12.07
N THR A 32 -5.79 -1.56 13.04
CA THR A 32 -4.63 -0.67 13.16
C THR A 32 -3.79 -0.70 11.88
N THR A 33 -2.95 0.31 11.66
CA THR A 33 -2.06 0.35 10.51
C THR A 33 -1.13 -0.87 10.45
N ASP A 34 -0.69 -1.39 11.60
CA ASP A 34 0.18 -2.56 11.67
C ASP A 34 -0.55 -3.85 11.30
N GLU A 35 -1.76 -4.07 11.81
CA GLU A 35 -2.60 -5.20 11.43
C GLU A 35 -2.98 -5.15 9.95
N PHE A 36 -3.33 -3.96 9.44
CA PHE A 36 -3.65 -3.77 8.04
C PHE A 36 -2.42 -4.04 7.15
N ALA A 37 -1.24 -3.56 7.56
CA ALA A 37 0.01 -3.84 6.84
C ALA A 37 0.35 -5.33 6.88
N HIS A 38 0.11 -6.02 7.99
CA HIS A 38 0.30 -7.46 8.07
C HIS A 38 -0.62 -8.23 7.11
N GLU A 39 -1.87 -7.79 6.93
CA GLU A 39 -2.83 -8.44 6.04
C GLU A 39 -2.65 -8.14 4.54
N TYR A 40 -1.97 -7.03 4.18
CA TYR A 40 -1.86 -6.59 2.77
C TYR A 40 -0.42 -6.34 2.26
N SER A 41 0.58 -6.18 3.12
CA SER A 41 1.91 -5.67 2.73
C SER A 41 3.04 -6.70 2.79
N THR A 42 2.82 -7.91 3.31
CA THR A 42 3.85 -8.95 3.41
C THR A 42 3.75 -9.97 2.27
N HIS A 43 4.82 -10.69 1.96
CA HIS A 43 4.76 -11.74 0.92
C HIS A 43 3.82 -12.91 1.30
N GLU A 44 3.48 -13.02 2.58
CA GLU A 44 2.57 -14.03 3.16
C GLU A 44 1.14 -13.52 3.33
N ALA A 45 0.90 -12.21 3.12
CA ALA A 45 -0.42 -11.62 3.23
C ALA A 45 -1.38 -12.25 2.21
N ARG A 46 -2.54 -12.67 2.70
CA ARG A 46 -3.59 -13.35 1.90
C ARG A 46 -4.04 -12.49 0.70
N PHE A 47 -3.90 -11.17 0.79
CA PHE A 47 -4.30 -10.22 -0.25
C PHE A 47 -3.13 -9.44 -0.84
N PHE A 48 -1.89 -9.92 -0.66
CA PHE A 48 -0.72 -9.29 -1.23
C PHE A 48 -0.76 -9.35 -2.75
N ALA A 49 -0.90 -8.19 -3.39
CA ALA A 49 -0.72 -8.06 -4.82
C ALA A 49 0.79 -8.15 -5.13
N LYS A 50 1.24 -9.31 -5.63
CA LYS A 50 2.57 -9.41 -6.24
C LYS A 50 2.56 -8.58 -7.52
N THR A 51 2.94 -7.31 -7.44
CA THR A 51 3.35 -6.57 -8.64
C THR A 51 4.59 -7.29 -9.16
N PRO A 52 4.55 -7.94 -10.34
CA PRO A 52 5.76 -8.41 -10.98
C PRO A 52 6.67 -7.19 -11.08
N LYS A 53 7.94 -7.29 -10.64
CA LYS A 53 8.90 -6.16 -10.63
C LYS A 53 8.65 -5.32 -11.88
N LEU A 54 8.02 -4.15 -11.72
CA LEU A 54 7.52 -3.33 -12.84
C LEU A 54 8.67 -2.84 -13.72
N VAL A 55 9.89 -2.98 -13.22
CA VAL A 55 11.11 -2.90 -14.00
C VAL A 55 11.28 -4.20 -14.79
N THR A 56 10.75 -4.18 -16.02
CA THR A 56 11.06 -5.22 -17.02
C THR A 56 12.57 -5.43 -17.12
N LYS A 57 13.01 -6.62 -17.55
CA LYS A 57 14.44 -6.90 -17.75
C LYS A 57 15.13 -5.80 -18.58
N LYS A 58 14.44 -5.32 -19.62
CA LYS A 58 14.89 -4.23 -20.50
C LYS A 58 15.03 -2.89 -19.75
N ALA A 59 14.09 -2.56 -18.87
CA ALA A 59 14.18 -1.35 -18.05
C ALA A 59 15.34 -1.42 -17.04
N LYS A 60 15.62 -2.60 -16.46
CA LYS A 60 16.80 -2.80 -15.59
C LYS A 60 18.11 -2.64 -16.34
N GLU A 61 18.19 -3.19 -17.55
CA GLU A 61 19.36 -3.06 -18.42
C GLU A 61 19.62 -1.59 -18.78
N ASN A 62 18.57 -0.80 -19.06
CA ASN A 62 18.70 0.63 -19.34
C ASN A 62 19.16 1.41 -18.11
N LEU A 63 18.56 1.17 -16.94
CA LEU A 63 18.97 1.82 -15.68
C LEU A 63 20.42 1.50 -15.27
N ARG A 64 20.88 0.27 -15.53
CA ARG A 64 22.30 -0.11 -15.35
C ARG A 64 23.23 0.62 -16.29
N LYS A 65 22.83 0.85 -17.56
CA LYS A 65 23.60 1.66 -18.52
C LYS A 65 23.68 3.13 -18.08
N GLU A 66 22.65 3.61 -17.40
CA GLU A 66 22.58 4.95 -16.82
C GLU A 66 23.31 5.08 -15.46
N GLY A 67 23.91 4.00 -14.96
CA GLY A 67 24.75 4.02 -13.75
C GLY A 67 24.00 3.85 -12.43
N TYR A 68 22.71 3.49 -12.47
CA TYR A 68 21.92 3.19 -11.28
C TYR A 68 22.05 1.70 -10.91
N ASP A 69 22.23 1.42 -9.61
CA ASP A 69 22.27 0.04 -9.10
C ASP A 69 20.84 -0.48 -8.85
N VAL A 70 20.33 -1.29 -9.80
CA VAL A 70 18.97 -1.87 -9.80
C VAL A 70 18.92 -3.36 -10.18
#